data_AF-A0A238W8Q4-F1
#
_entry.id   AF-A0A238W8Q4-F1
#
_cell.length_a   1.000
_cell.length_b   1.000
_cell.length_c   1.000
_cell.angle_alpha   90.00
_cell.angle_beta   90.00
_cell.angle_gamma   90.00
#
_symmetry.space_group_name_H-M   'P 1'
#
loop_
_entity.id
_entity.type
_entity.pdbx_description
1 polymer ?
#
loop_
_entity_poly.entity_id
_entity_poly.type
_entity_poly.pdbx_seq_one_letter_code
_entity_poly.pdbx_strand_id
1 'polypeptide(L)'
;MFDRDQVRTRVAEQDDPDELRAAVYARTSSTSQKYGYSLDEQVSRCLSRCRLLGWDVLFVYRDGAESGKDTDRPMFKRMLSAAEKRVFDVIVFWKLDRFSRSLLHAVQLESELRQHGVYLYSVTEQIDTTSATGRFNFRNLASAAEFERDMIRQRTQIGLDALASEACWPNASAPLGYKIDNDGRLQIIEEEAELVRDIFEMYIKARSMPDVAADLNSRGIQTKQGGDWTPRAVGDVLRNEIYTGQYEVGEISKHVQEYQIIKTEIFEEVTAIRRRFVEDEDAKRSPMADSRKERAITRVREMYRDYREGSIGDSL
;
A
#
# COMPACT_ATOMS: atom_id res chain seq x y z
N MET A 1 -48.68 -45.59 -6.81
CA MET A 1 -48.94 -44.40 -7.66
C MET A 1 -48.16 -43.25 -7.02
N PHE A 2 -47.32 -42.57 -7.81
CA PHE A 2 -46.31 -41.55 -7.48
C PHE A 2 -46.80 -40.51 -6.44
N ASP A 3 -45.93 -39.93 -5.59
CA ASP A 3 -45.07 -38.84 -6.03
C ASP A 3 -43.79 -38.58 -5.21
N ARG A 4 -42.73 -38.20 -5.94
CA ARG A 4 -41.44 -37.69 -5.48
C ARG A 4 -41.48 -36.17 -5.62
N ASP A 5 -41.90 -35.44 -4.58
CA ASP A 5 -41.45 -34.06 -4.34
C ASP A 5 -42.09 -33.51 -3.07
N GLN A 6 -41.38 -33.60 -1.95
CA GLN A 6 -41.44 -32.56 -0.92
C GLN A 6 -40.03 -32.33 -0.39
N VAL A 7 -39.43 -31.28 -0.95
CA VAL A 7 -38.38 -30.46 -0.36
C VAL A 7 -38.50 -30.49 1.17
N ARG A 8 -37.49 -31.06 1.84
CA ARG A 8 -37.36 -30.97 3.30
C ARG A 8 -37.07 -29.51 3.66
N THR A 9 -38.13 -28.72 3.84
CA THR A 9 -38.11 -27.49 4.60
C THR A 9 -37.64 -27.84 6.01
N ARG A 10 -36.37 -27.56 6.32
CA ARG A 10 -35.90 -27.59 7.70
C ARG A 10 -36.53 -26.39 8.40
N VAL A 11 -37.60 -26.67 9.13
CA VAL A 11 -38.09 -25.83 10.22
C VAL A 11 -36.95 -25.78 11.25
N ALA A 12 -36.34 -24.60 11.37
CA ALA A 12 -35.36 -24.31 12.40
C ALA A 12 -36.13 -24.14 13.72
N GLU A 13 -36.10 -25.16 14.56
CA GLU A 13 -36.43 -25.07 15.99
C GLU A 13 -35.92 -26.36 16.66
N GLN A 14 -35.08 -26.19 17.68
CA GLN A 14 -34.40 -27.21 18.51
C GLN A 14 -33.04 -27.72 18.00
N ASP A 15 -32.01 -26.87 18.12
CA ASP A 15 -30.68 -27.32 18.55
C ASP A 15 -30.39 -26.63 19.89
N ASP A 16 -29.88 -27.40 20.84
CA ASP A 16 -29.52 -27.00 22.22
C ASP A 16 -28.54 -25.80 22.21
N PRO A 17 -28.70 -24.73 23.02
CA PRO A 17 -27.95 -23.47 22.81
C PRO A 17 -26.47 -23.45 23.23
N ASP A 18 -25.89 -24.50 23.80
CA ASP A 18 -24.79 -24.28 24.75
C ASP A 18 -23.37 -24.73 24.36
N GLU A 19 -23.10 -25.28 23.17
CA GLU A 19 -21.70 -25.59 22.79
C GLU A 19 -21.39 -25.30 21.31
N LEU A 20 -21.08 -24.04 21.00
CA LEU A 20 -20.53 -23.70 19.68
C LEU A 20 -19.10 -24.23 19.54
N ARG A 21 -18.79 -24.80 18.37
CA ARG A 21 -17.43 -25.22 18.03
C ARG A 21 -16.65 -24.01 17.53
N ALA A 22 -15.57 -23.67 18.22
CA ALA A 22 -14.74 -22.50 17.95
C ALA A 22 -13.43 -22.84 17.25
N ALA A 23 -13.04 -22.02 16.28
CA ALA A 23 -11.69 -21.91 15.77
C ALA A 23 -11.06 -20.62 16.27
N VAL A 24 -9.86 -20.69 16.85
CA VAL A 24 -9.11 -19.50 17.26
C VAL A 24 -8.14 -19.08 16.17
N TYR A 25 -8.06 -17.78 15.88
CA TYR A 25 -7.07 -17.23 14.95
C TYR A 25 -6.21 -16.14 15.60
N ALA A 26 -4.88 -16.27 15.44
CA ALA A 26 -3.90 -15.33 15.96
C ALA A 26 -2.81 -15.02 14.92
N ARG A 27 -2.37 -13.75 14.89
CA ARG A 27 -1.35 -13.27 13.94
C ARG A 27 -0.34 -12.33 14.61
N THR A 28 0.93 -12.43 14.21
CA THR A 28 1.94 -11.39 14.44
C THR A 28 2.68 -11.04 13.15
N SER A 29 3.01 -9.76 12.97
CA SER A 29 3.76 -9.25 11.82
C SER A 29 5.21 -8.88 12.15
N SER A 30 5.63 -9.00 13.42
CA SER A 30 6.97 -8.64 13.87
C SER A 30 7.63 -9.76 14.66
N THR A 31 8.92 -9.99 14.41
CA THR A 31 9.81 -10.78 15.26
C THR A 31 10.20 -10.02 16.53
N SER A 32 10.10 -8.69 16.52
CA SER A 32 10.38 -7.84 17.68
C SER A 32 9.16 -7.75 18.60
N GLN A 33 9.27 -8.38 19.78
CA GLN A 33 8.31 -8.34 20.89
C GLN A 33 8.23 -6.98 21.59
N LYS A 34 8.55 -5.86 20.92
CA LYS A 34 8.72 -4.57 21.61
C LYS A 34 7.41 -3.82 21.86
N TYR A 35 6.39 -3.95 21.02
CA TYR A 35 5.08 -3.32 21.26
C TYR A 35 3.95 -4.10 20.57
N GLY A 36 3.37 -5.06 21.28
CA GLY A 36 2.22 -5.85 20.82
C GLY A 36 2.15 -7.19 21.54
N TYR A 37 0.99 -7.53 22.09
CA TYR A 37 0.75 -8.81 22.77
C TYR A 37 1.29 -9.98 21.95
N SER A 38 2.06 -10.84 22.61
CA SER A 38 2.66 -12.02 21.97
C SER A 38 1.57 -12.89 21.31
N LEU A 39 1.96 -13.67 20.30
CA LEU A 39 1.02 -14.57 19.64
C LEU A 39 0.37 -15.54 20.65
N ASP A 40 1.14 -16.00 21.63
CA ASP A 40 0.64 -16.87 22.71
C ASP A 40 -0.33 -16.14 23.65
N GLU A 41 -0.11 -14.86 23.93
CA GLU A 41 -1.04 -14.08 24.74
C GLU A 41 -2.38 -13.87 24.01
N GLN A 42 -2.35 -13.57 22.71
CA GLN A 42 -3.57 -13.50 21.90
C GLN A 42 -4.37 -14.81 21.95
N VAL A 43 -3.69 -15.95 21.75
CA VAL A 43 -4.31 -17.28 21.83
C VAL A 43 -4.88 -17.53 23.22
N SER A 44 -4.11 -17.28 24.28
CA SER A 44 -4.52 -17.51 25.67
C SER A 44 -5.78 -16.72 26.03
N ARG A 45 -5.89 -15.47 25.57
CA ARG A 45 -7.07 -14.63 25.76
C ARG A 45 -8.30 -15.16 25.01
N CYS A 46 -8.12 -15.61 23.75
CA CYS A 46 -9.19 -16.22 22.97
C CYS A 46 -9.68 -17.52 23.63
N LEU A 47 -8.77 -18.40 24.04
CA LEU A 47 -9.13 -19.65 24.74
C LEU A 47 -9.86 -19.38 26.05
N SER A 48 -9.39 -18.41 26.84
CA SER A 48 -10.05 -18.02 28.08
C SER A 48 -11.47 -17.51 27.82
N ARG A 49 -11.66 -16.74 26.74
CA ARG A 49 -12.98 -16.25 26.34
C ARG A 49 -13.91 -17.38 25.88
N CYS A 50 -13.43 -18.32 25.07
CA CYS A 50 -14.22 -19.49 24.66
C CYS A 50 -14.70 -20.28 25.88
N ARG A 51 -13.83 -20.53 26.87
CA ARG A 51 -14.20 -21.23 28.12
C ARG A 51 -15.30 -20.51 28.89
N LEU A 52 -15.23 -19.18 28.97
CA LEU A 52 -16.26 -18.38 29.66
C LEU A 52 -17.62 -18.44 28.95
N LEU A 53 -17.62 -18.66 27.63
CA LEU A 53 -18.82 -18.75 26.79
C LEU A 53 -19.31 -20.19 26.59
N GLY A 54 -18.61 -21.20 27.15
CA GLY A 54 -18.95 -22.61 26.94
C GLY A 54 -18.64 -23.13 25.54
N TRP A 55 -17.69 -22.53 24.80
CA TRP A 55 -17.38 -22.95 23.43
C TRP A 55 -16.22 -23.96 23.37
N ASP A 56 -16.39 -25.02 22.58
CA ASP A 56 -15.37 -26.06 22.37
C ASP A 56 -14.37 -25.64 21.29
N VAL A 57 -13.09 -25.52 21.64
CA VAL A 57 -12.05 -25.04 20.72
C VAL A 57 -11.44 -26.22 19.96
N LEU A 58 -11.81 -26.36 18.69
CA LEU A 58 -11.33 -27.45 17.83
C LEU A 58 -9.91 -27.24 17.32
N PHE A 59 -9.55 -25.99 17.00
CA PHE A 59 -8.26 -25.69 16.40
C PHE A 59 -7.80 -24.24 16.65
N VAL A 60 -6.48 -24.05 16.74
CA VAL A 60 -5.83 -22.74 16.83
C VAL A 60 -4.97 -22.49 15.60
N TYR A 61 -5.41 -21.59 14.73
CA TYR A 61 -4.72 -21.14 13.54
C TYR A 61 -3.76 -19.99 13.88
N ARG A 62 -2.47 -20.18 13.63
CA ARG A 62 -1.40 -19.24 14.00
C ARG A 62 -0.60 -18.83 12.77
N ASP A 63 -0.60 -17.53 12.46
CA ASP A 63 0.29 -16.96 11.44
C ASP A 63 1.39 -16.11 12.11
N GLY A 64 2.60 -16.66 12.18
CA GLY A 64 3.79 -16.02 12.75
C GLY A 64 4.67 -15.33 11.71
N ALA A 65 5.53 -14.40 12.15
CA ALA A 65 6.53 -13.77 11.29
C ALA A 65 7.81 -14.61 11.24
N GLU A 66 7.85 -15.68 10.44
CA GLU A 66 9.08 -16.49 10.28
C GLU A 66 10.12 -15.83 9.37
N SER A 67 9.70 -14.91 8.49
CA SER A 67 10.58 -14.11 7.65
C SER A 67 9.82 -12.83 7.31
N GLY A 68 10.46 -11.67 7.31
CA GLY A 68 9.85 -10.34 7.09
C GLY A 68 9.16 -10.13 5.72
N LYS A 69 8.84 -11.22 5.00
CA LYS A 69 8.13 -11.29 3.73
C LYS A 69 6.86 -12.15 3.79
N ASP A 70 6.52 -12.76 4.92
CA ASP A 70 5.40 -13.71 4.96
C ASP A 70 4.04 -13.00 5.15
N THR A 71 3.60 -12.33 4.08
CA THR A 71 2.27 -11.71 3.96
C THR A 71 1.18 -12.72 3.58
N ASP A 72 1.53 -13.99 3.35
CA ASP A 72 0.65 -14.93 2.66
C ASP A 72 -0.42 -15.57 3.55
N ARG A 73 -0.29 -15.42 4.89
CA ARG A 73 -1.27 -15.86 5.90
C ARG A 73 -1.80 -17.28 5.63
N PRO A 74 -0.91 -18.29 5.54
CA PRO A 74 -1.29 -19.64 5.14
C PRO A 74 -2.30 -20.28 6.10
N MET A 75 -2.20 -20.04 7.41
CA MET A 75 -3.14 -20.59 8.38
C MET A 75 -4.49 -19.89 8.31
N PHE A 76 -4.53 -18.59 7.99
CA PHE A 76 -5.80 -17.91 7.68
C PHE A 76 -6.53 -18.55 6.50
N LYS A 77 -5.83 -18.81 5.39
CA LYS A 77 -6.43 -19.47 4.21
C LYS A 77 -6.96 -20.87 4.55
N ARG A 78 -6.18 -21.65 5.32
CA ARG A 78 -6.60 -22.98 5.79
C ARG A 78 -7.84 -22.91 6.68
N MET A 79 -7.91 -21.93 7.57
CA MET A 79 -9.08 -21.68 8.41
C MET A 79 -10.32 -21.37 7.57
N LEU A 80 -10.21 -20.50 6.56
CA LEU A 80 -11.34 -20.18 5.69
C LEU A 80 -11.83 -21.42 4.93
N SER A 81 -10.91 -22.23 4.38
CA SER A 81 -11.31 -23.50 3.73
C SER A 81 -11.96 -24.50 4.69
N ALA A 82 -11.54 -24.52 5.96
CA ALA A 82 -12.20 -25.32 6.99
C ALA A 82 -13.58 -24.76 7.38
N ALA A 83 -13.75 -23.44 7.37
CA ALA A 83 -15.03 -22.77 7.58
C ALA A 83 -16.03 -23.08 6.45
N GLU A 84 -15.59 -23.06 5.19
CA GLU A 84 -16.42 -23.44 4.03
C GLU A 84 -16.97 -24.88 4.16
N LYS A 85 -16.15 -25.77 4.74
CA LYS A 85 -16.48 -27.17 5.05
C LYS A 85 -17.28 -27.35 6.35
N ARG A 86 -17.62 -26.26 7.04
CA ARG A 86 -18.41 -26.24 8.30
C ARG A 86 -17.78 -27.06 9.43
N VAL A 87 -16.45 -27.05 9.51
CA VAL A 87 -15.70 -27.79 10.54
C VAL A 87 -15.97 -27.20 11.94
N PHE A 88 -16.26 -25.91 12.03
CA PHE A 88 -16.56 -25.16 13.25
C PHE A 88 -17.64 -24.12 12.96
N ASP A 89 -18.22 -23.53 14.01
CA ASP A 89 -19.37 -22.63 13.95
C ASP A 89 -18.98 -21.16 14.19
N VAL A 90 -17.87 -20.90 14.88
CA VAL A 90 -17.41 -19.54 15.19
C VAL A 90 -15.90 -19.39 15.06
N ILE A 91 -15.46 -18.28 14.49
CA ILE A 91 -14.07 -17.85 14.49
C ILE A 91 -13.87 -16.82 15.59
N VAL A 92 -12.97 -17.13 16.52
CA VAL A 92 -12.62 -16.28 17.65
C VAL A 92 -11.24 -15.68 17.41
N PHE A 93 -11.14 -14.36 17.49
CA PHE A 93 -9.88 -13.64 17.31
C PHE A 93 -9.74 -12.51 18.32
N TRP A 94 -8.50 -12.10 18.57
CA TRP A 94 -8.22 -11.10 19.60
C TRP A 94 -8.83 -9.73 19.27
N LYS A 95 -8.53 -9.22 18.07
CA LYS A 95 -8.94 -7.89 17.57
C LYS A 95 -8.95 -7.82 16.05
N LEU A 96 -9.68 -6.87 15.47
CA LEU A 96 -9.97 -6.78 14.05
C LEU A 96 -8.73 -6.64 13.18
N ASP A 97 -7.72 -5.84 13.56
CA ASP A 97 -6.48 -5.66 12.78
C ASP A 97 -5.59 -6.91 12.76
N ARG A 98 -5.85 -7.88 13.66
CA ARG A 98 -5.20 -9.21 13.59
C ARG A 98 -5.92 -10.16 12.66
N PHE A 99 -7.23 -10.00 12.48
CA PHE A 99 -8.09 -10.84 11.62
C PHE A 99 -8.25 -10.31 10.18
N SER A 100 -8.42 -9.01 10.00
CA SER A 100 -8.76 -8.37 8.73
C SER A 100 -7.88 -7.15 8.43
N ARG A 101 -7.80 -6.76 7.16
CA ARG A 101 -7.08 -5.54 6.71
C ARG A 101 -7.90 -4.26 6.91
N SER A 102 -9.24 -4.39 6.97
CA SER A 102 -10.17 -3.29 7.18
C SER A 102 -11.50 -3.82 7.74
N LEU A 103 -12.34 -2.93 8.27
CA LEU A 103 -13.69 -3.27 8.70
C LEU A 103 -14.57 -3.76 7.55
N LEU A 104 -14.49 -3.12 6.37
CA LEU A 104 -15.18 -3.60 5.16
C LEU A 104 -14.82 -5.03 4.80
N HIS A 105 -13.53 -5.35 4.76
CA HIS A 105 -13.06 -6.68 4.44
C HIS A 105 -13.55 -7.71 5.47
N ALA A 106 -13.70 -7.30 6.74
CA ALA A 106 -14.28 -8.18 7.76
C ALA A 106 -15.79 -8.39 7.59
N VAL A 107 -16.54 -7.39 7.12
CA VAL A 107 -17.96 -7.53 6.78
C VAL A 107 -18.18 -8.42 5.56
N GLN A 108 -17.33 -8.30 4.55
CA GLN A 108 -17.36 -9.19 3.38
C GLN A 108 -17.12 -10.64 3.81
N LEU A 109 -16.05 -10.88 4.59
CA LEU A 109 -15.75 -12.17 5.20
C LEU A 109 -16.91 -12.70 6.05
N GLU A 110 -17.52 -11.87 6.90
CA GLU A 110 -18.71 -12.27 7.69
C GLU A 110 -19.84 -12.75 6.80
N SER A 111 -20.13 -12.00 5.73
CA SER A 111 -21.22 -12.34 4.81
C SER A 111 -20.98 -13.66 4.10
N GLU A 112 -19.74 -13.92 3.66
CA GLU A 112 -19.31 -15.18 3.04
C GLU A 112 -19.38 -16.35 4.04
N LEU A 113 -18.73 -16.21 5.19
CA LEU A 113 -18.69 -17.23 6.25
C LEU A 113 -20.09 -17.59 6.74
N ARG A 114 -21.00 -16.62 6.82
CA ARG A 114 -22.38 -16.85 7.22
C ARG A 114 -23.16 -17.72 6.24
N GLN A 115 -22.84 -17.71 4.94
CA GLN A 115 -23.43 -18.67 3.97
C GLN A 115 -23.06 -20.12 4.32
N HIS A 116 -21.94 -20.30 5.02
CA HIS A 116 -21.48 -21.57 5.55
C HIS A 116 -21.93 -21.81 7.00
N GLY A 117 -22.67 -20.89 7.63
CA GLY A 117 -23.09 -21.01 9.03
C GLY A 117 -21.97 -20.70 10.03
N VAL A 118 -20.94 -19.98 9.60
CA VAL A 118 -19.79 -19.61 10.45
C VAL A 118 -19.87 -18.15 10.84
N TYR A 119 -19.70 -17.88 12.14
CA TYR A 119 -19.77 -16.55 12.75
C TYR A 119 -18.39 -16.01 13.16
N LEU A 120 -18.34 -14.73 13.52
CA LEU A 120 -17.15 -14.00 13.95
C LEU A 120 -17.34 -13.48 15.37
N TYR A 121 -16.28 -13.61 16.17
CA TYR A 121 -16.23 -13.09 17.53
C TYR A 121 -14.87 -12.44 17.81
N SER A 122 -14.88 -11.17 18.20
CA SER A 122 -13.70 -10.44 18.68
C SER A 122 -13.65 -10.43 20.19
N VAL A 123 -12.48 -10.71 20.77
CA VAL A 123 -12.30 -10.73 22.24
C VAL A 123 -12.26 -9.31 22.84
N THR A 124 -11.69 -8.34 22.11
CA THR A 124 -11.52 -6.97 22.61
C THR A 124 -12.57 -5.99 22.10
N GLU A 125 -13.16 -6.26 20.94
CA GLU A 125 -14.14 -5.36 20.31
C GLU A 125 -15.56 -5.89 20.53
N GLN A 126 -16.57 -5.02 20.41
CA GLN A 126 -17.98 -5.43 20.45
C GLN A 126 -18.44 -6.08 19.12
N ILE A 127 -17.61 -6.97 18.57
CA ILE A 127 -17.93 -7.73 17.36
C ILE A 127 -18.32 -9.14 17.80
N ASP A 128 -19.61 -9.39 17.79
CA ASP A 128 -20.20 -10.72 17.98
C ASP A 128 -21.26 -10.89 16.91
N THR A 129 -21.01 -11.76 15.93
CA THR A 129 -21.96 -11.98 14.82
C THR A 129 -22.78 -13.25 15.00
N THR A 130 -22.69 -13.91 16.16
CA THR A 130 -23.52 -15.08 16.50
C THR A 130 -24.99 -14.69 16.68
N SER A 131 -25.25 -13.49 17.20
CA SER A 131 -26.61 -12.94 17.39
C SER A 131 -27.09 -12.07 16.22
N ALA A 132 -28.41 -11.98 16.05
CA ALA A 132 -29.02 -11.11 15.03
C ALA A 132 -28.70 -9.62 15.27
N THR A 133 -28.80 -9.17 16.53
CA THR A 133 -28.47 -7.81 16.95
C THR A 133 -27.00 -7.48 16.71
N GLY A 134 -26.10 -8.41 17.04
CA GLY A 134 -24.67 -8.23 16.82
C GLY A 134 -24.31 -8.13 15.32
N ARG A 135 -24.94 -8.93 14.46
CA ARG A 135 -24.81 -8.79 12.99
C ARG A 135 -25.30 -7.45 12.47
N PHE A 136 -26.44 -6.96 12.97
CA PHE A 136 -26.98 -5.65 12.58
C PHE A 136 -26.02 -4.53 12.98
N ASN A 137 -25.55 -4.52 14.23
CA ASN A 137 -24.61 -3.52 14.73
C ASN A 137 -23.28 -3.55 13.96
N PHE A 138 -22.76 -4.75 13.68
CA PHE A 138 -21.52 -4.91 12.92
C PHE A 138 -21.61 -4.30 11.52
N ARG A 139 -22.75 -4.49 10.83
CA ARG A 139 -23.00 -3.89 9.51
C ARG A 139 -23.15 -2.38 9.57
N ASN A 140 -23.89 -1.87 10.56
CA ASN A 140 -24.03 -0.41 10.74
C ASN A 140 -22.69 0.26 11.03
N LEU A 141 -21.83 -0.35 11.84
CA LEU A 141 -20.48 0.15 12.10
C LEU A 141 -19.64 0.21 10.81
N ALA A 142 -19.75 -0.81 9.96
CA ALA A 142 -19.07 -0.82 8.69
C ALA A 142 -19.61 0.25 7.72
N SER A 143 -20.93 0.40 7.61
CA SER A 143 -21.54 1.45 6.79
C SER A 143 -21.19 2.85 7.29
N ALA A 144 -21.11 3.05 8.61
CA ALA A 144 -20.64 4.31 9.18
C ALA A 144 -19.17 4.59 8.85
N ALA A 145 -18.30 3.57 8.91
CA ALA A 145 -16.90 3.70 8.56
C ALA A 145 -16.68 3.92 7.05
N GLU A 146 -17.53 3.35 6.18
CA GLU A 146 -17.57 3.65 4.75
C GLU A 146 -17.98 5.10 4.50
N PHE A 147 -19.11 5.50 5.11
CA PHE A 147 -19.61 6.87 5.01
C PHE A 147 -18.57 7.90 5.45
N GLU A 148 -17.88 7.69 6.58
CA GLU A 148 -16.82 8.59 7.04
C GLU A 148 -15.66 8.68 6.03
N ARG A 149 -15.23 7.56 5.45
CA ARG A 149 -14.19 7.55 4.42
C ARG A 149 -14.62 8.32 3.18
N ASP A 150 -15.85 8.12 2.73
CA ASP A 150 -16.39 8.82 1.58
C ASP A 150 -16.53 10.32 1.85
N MET A 151 -16.97 10.70 3.05
CA MET A 151 -17.03 12.10 3.48
C MET A 151 -15.64 12.75 3.56
N ILE A 152 -14.62 12.04 4.05
CA ILE A 152 -13.23 12.52 4.03
C ILE A 152 -12.77 12.72 2.59
N ARG A 153 -13.01 11.73 1.72
CA ARG A 153 -12.65 11.81 0.30
C ARG A 153 -13.33 12.99 -0.39
N GLN A 154 -14.63 13.18 -0.19
CA GLN A 154 -15.38 14.31 -0.72
C GLN A 154 -14.84 15.65 -0.22
N ARG A 155 -14.55 15.77 1.09
CA ARG A 155 -13.97 17.00 1.66
C ARG A 155 -12.57 17.28 1.10
N THR A 156 -11.74 16.25 0.95
CA THR A 156 -10.43 16.38 0.31
C THR A 156 -10.57 16.83 -1.13
N GLN A 157 -11.51 16.26 -1.90
CA GLN A 157 -11.77 16.66 -3.28
C GLN A 157 -12.19 18.13 -3.38
N ILE A 158 -13.16 18.57 -2.56
CA ILE A 158 -13.58 19.98 -2.50
C ILE A 158 -12.40 20.90 -2.19
N GLY A 159 -11.52 20.50 -1.26
CA GLY A 159 -10.31 21.26 -0.93
C GLY A 159 -9.33 21.33 -2.10
N LEU A 160 -9.12 20.22 -2.81
CA LEU A 160 -8.28 20.17 -4.00
C LEU A 160 -8.85 21.02 -5.13
N ASP A 161 -10.16 20.96 -5.39
CA ASP A 161 -10.82 21.74 -6.43
C ASP A 161 -10.75 23.25 -6.13
N ALA A 162 -10.89 23.64 -4.85
CA ALA A 162 -10.71 25.03 -4.42
C ALA A 162 -9.27 25.51 -4.69
N LEU A 163 -8.25 24.75 -4.28
CA LEU A 163 -6.85 25.05 -4.59
C LEU A 163 -6.60 25.12 -6.10
N ALA A 164 -7.16 24.19 -6.86
CA ALA A 164 -6.95 24.08 -8.28
C ALA A 164 -7.61 25.21 -9.08
N SER A 165 -8.74 25.74 -8.61
CA SER A 165 -9.37 26.92 -9.18
C SER A 165 -8.41 28.13 -9.13
N GLU A 166 -7.64 28.26 -8.05
CA GLU A 166 -6.68 29.34 -7.85
C GLU A 166 -5.25 29.02 -8.35
N ALA A 167 -5.05 27.85 -8.98
CA ALA A 167 -3.74 27.33 -9.41
C ALA A 167 -2.75 27.04 -8.26
N CYS A 168 -3.22 26.87 -7.02
CA CYS A 168 -2.35 26.67 -5.88
C CYS A 168 -1.79 25.25 -5.83
N TRP A 169 -0.55 25.08 -5.36
CA TRP A 169 0.08 23.77 -5.25
C TRP A 169 -0.45 23.01 -4.03
N PRO A 170 -0.95 21.76 -4.19
CA PRO A 170 -1.66 21.06 -3.12
C PRO A 170 -0.75 20.40 -2.09
N ASN A 171 0.55 20.26 -2.38
CA ASN A 171 1.49 19.56 -1.50
C ASN A 171 2.34 20.54 -0.69
N ALA A 172 2.75 20.13 0.51
CA ALA A 172 3.60 20.95 1.38
C ALA A 172 4.98 21.27 0.78
N SER A 173 5.46 20.48 -0.17
CA SER A 173 6.75 20.67 -0.84
C SER A 173 6.55 20.89 -2.34
N ALA A 174 7.17 21.94 -2.86
CA ALA A 174 7.21 22.21 -4.29
C ALA A 174 8.13 21.21 -5.03
N PRO A 175 7.84 20.90 -6.31
CA PRO A 175 8.76 20.16 -7.16
C PRO A 175 10.12 20.88 -7.29
N LEU A 176 11.15 20.16 -7.74
CA LEU A 176 12.42 20.77 -8.14
C LEU A 176 12.16 21.82 -9.24
N GLY A 177 12.76 23.00 -9.14
CA GLY A 177 12.54 24.11 -10.08
C GLY A 177 11.59 25.19 -9.56
N TYR A 178 10.91 24.95 -8.43
CA TYR A 178 9.88 25.85 -7.91
C TYR A 178 9.97 26.06 -6.39
N LYS A 179 9.48 27.20 -5.90
CA LYS A 179 9.06 27.38 -4.50
C LYS A 179 7.56 27.65 -4.45
N ILE A 180 6.96 27.41 -3.29
CA ILE A 180 5.60 27.84 -3.01
C ILE A 180 5.68 29.28 -2.51
N ASP A 181 4.91 30.19 -3.11
CA ASP A 181 4.79 31.57 -2.63
C ASP A 181 3.79 31.71 -1.48
N ASN A 182 3.55 32.94 -1.03
CA ASN A 182 2.62 33.21 0.08
C ASN A 182 1.16 32.93 -0.27
N ASP A 183 0.81 32.94 -1.55
CA ASP A 183 -0.53 32.66 -2.06
C ASP A 183 -0.72 31.16 -2.35
N GLY A 184 0.30 30.33 -2.09
CA GLY A 184 0.26 28.89 -2.32
C GLY A 184 0.56 28.49 -3.76
N ARG A 185 0.97 29.41 -4.63
CA ARG A 185 1.28 29.15 -6.05
C ARG A 185 2.73 28.78 -6.24
N LEU A 186 3.03 28.09 -7.35
CA LEU A 186 4.41 27.80 -7.72
C LEU A 186 5.08 29.05 -8.31
N GLN A 187 6.28 29.35 -7.82
CA GLN A 187 7.17 30.35 -8.39
C GLN A 187 8.45 29.68 -8.84
N ILE A 188 8.85 29.88 -10.10
CA ILE A 188 10.09 29.31 -10.65
C ILE A 188 11.30 29.87 -9.89
N ILE A 189 12.22 28.97 -9.52
CA ILE A 189 13.56 29.31 -9.03
C ILE A 189 14.53 29.04 -10.18
N GLU A 190 15.11 30.09 -10.77
CA GLU A 190 15.87 29.95 -12.01
C GLU A 190 17.05 28.97 -11.88
N GLU A 191 17.79 29.02 -10.76
CA GLU A 191 18.91 28.10 -10.49
C GLU A 191 18.46 26.63 -10.47
N GLU A 192 17.32 26.31 -9.86
CA GLU A 192 16.78 24.94 -9.87
C GLU A 192 16.16 24.59 -11.23
N ALA A 193 15.60 25.57 -11.94
CA ALA A 193 15.00 25.39 -13.27
C ALA A 193 16.05 25.06 -14.33
N GLU A 194 17.24 25.67 -14.25
CA GLU A 194 18.40 25.31 -15.05
C GLU A 194 18.78 23.84 -14.85
N LEU A 195 18.82 23.36 -13.60
CA LEU A 195 19.06 21.96 -13.31
C LEU A 195 17.99 21.04 -13.93
N VAL A 196 16.71 21.45 -13.90
CA VAL A 196 15.65 20.69 -14.58
C VAL A 196 15.91 20.62 -16.09
N ARG A 197 16.24 21.74 -16.75
CA ARG A 197 16.57 21.77 -18.18
C ARG A 197 17.75 20.86 -18.51
N ASP A 198 18.81 20.93 -17.70
CA ASP A 198 19.98 20.07 -17.81
C ASP A 198 19.62 18.59 -17.71
N ILE A 199 18.76 18.20 -16.76
CA ILE A 199 18.30 16.82 -16.60
C ILE A 199 17.58 16.31 -17.87
N PHE A 200 16.71 17.12 -18.46
CA PHE A 200 16.01 16.78 -19.71
C PHE A 200 17.00 16.59 -20.86
N GLU A 201 17.93 17.54 -21.05
CA GLU A 201 18.95 17.43 -22.10
C GLU A 201 19.90 16.24 -21.91
N MET A 202 20.38 16.05 -20.69
CA MET A 202 21.24 14.92 -20.32
C MET A 202 20.53 13.60 -20.62
N TYR A 203 19.23 13.51 -20.35
CA TYR A 203 18.45 12.32 -20.65
C TYR A 203 18.26 12.11 -22.16
N ILE A 204 18.03 13.16 -22.96
CA ILE A 204 17.96 13.04 -24.43
C ILE A 204 19.28 12.48 -24.98
N LYS A 205 20.42 13.00 -24.50
CA LYS A 205 21.77 12.58 -24.92
C LYS A 205 22.10 11.16 -24.44
N ALA A 206 21.87 10.86 -23.16
CA ALA A 206 22.26 9.58 -22.56
C ALA A 206 21.26 8.45 -22.85
N ARG A 207 19.98 8.76 -23.00
CA ARG A 207 18.84 7.81 -23.11
C ARG A 207 18.83 6.77 -21.97
N SER A 208 19.33 7.12 -20.78
CA SER A 208 19.46 6.24 -19.62
C SER A 208 19.33 7.03 -18.32
N MET A 209 18.25 6.80 -17.56
CA MET A 209 18.05 7.44 -16.24
C MET A 209 19.16 7.09 -15.24
N PRO A 210 19.68 5.84 -15.19
CA PRO A 210 20.84 5.53 -14.35
C PRO A 210 22.10 6.33 -14.70
N ASP A 211 22.36 6.57 -15.99
CA ASP A 211 23.53 7.34 -16.41
C ASP A 211 23.39 8.81 -16.00
N VAL A 212 22.20 9.39 -16.17
CA VAL A 212 21.88 10.76 -15.73
C VAL A 212 22.05 10.89 -14.22
N ALA A 213 21.48 9.97 -13.44
CA ALA A 213 21.63 9.95 -11.99
C ALA A 213 23.11 9.80 -11.57
N ALA A 214 23.87 8.97 -12.28
CA ALA A 214 25.29 8.80 -11.99
C ALA A 214 26.12 10.05 -12.24
N ASP A 215 25.83 10.73 -13.36
CA ASP A 215 26.49 11.98 -13.73
C ASP A 215 26.19 13.09 -12.72
N LEU A 216 24.92 13.28 -12.34
CA LEU A 216 24.52 14.26 -11.31
C LEU A 216 25.25 14.05 -9.98
N ASN A 217 25.28 12.79 -9.49
CA ASN A 217 25.98 12.48 -8.25
C ASN A 217 27.50 12.69 -8.37
N SER A 218 28.10 12.39 -9.52
CA SER A 218 29.54 12.62 -9.73
C SER A 218 29.93 14.10 -9.73
N ARG A 219 28.98 14.99 -10.06
CA ARG A 219 29.12 16.44 -9.96
C ARG A 219 28.82 16.98 -8.55
N GLY A 220 28.49 16.11 -7.60
CA GLY A 220 28.11 16.50 -6.24
C GLY A 220 26.74 17.18 -6.15
N ILE A 221 25.89 17.08 -7.18
CA ILE A 221 24.56 17.71 -7.18
C ILE A 221 23.60 16.81 -6.39
N GLN A 222 22.96 17.36 -5.37
CA GLN A 222 21.98 16.65 -4.56
C GLN A 222 20.55 16.92 -5.05
N THR A 223 19.63 16.02 -4.69
CA THR A 223 18.20 16.27 -4.86
C THR A 223 17.72 17.38 -3.93
N LYS A 224 16.54 17.95 -4.20
CA LYS A 224 15.92 18.98 -3.34
C LYS A 224 15.74 18.57 -1.88
N GLN A 225 15.68 17.27 -1.59
CA GLN A 225 15.58 16.72 -0.23
C GLN A 225 16.95 16.40 0.39
N GLY A 226 18.06 16.74 -0.26
CA GLY A 226 19.42 16.52 0.24
C GLY A 226 19.96 15.11 0.05
N GLY A 227 19.27 14.24 -0.70
CA GLY A 227 19.71 12.88 -1.00
C GLY A 227 20.35 12.74 -2.39
N ASP A 228 20.99 11.59 -2.63
CA ASP A 228 21.56 11.25 -3.94
C ASP A 228 20.50 11.04 -5.03
N TRP A 229 20.87 11.33 -6.27
CA TRP A 229 20.03 11.01 -7.41
C TRP A 229 19.99 9.50 -7.65
N THR A 230 18.77 8.99 -7.75
CA THR A 230 18.48 7.63 -8.17
C THR A 230 17.83 7.64 -9.56
N PRO A 231 17.87 6.51 -10.31
CA PRO A 231 17.14 6.43 -11.58
C PRO A 231 15.65 6.74 -11.43
N ARG A 232 15.06 6.40 -10.27
CA ARG A 232 13.67 6.72 -9.94
C ARG A 232 13.47 8.23 -9.80
N ALA A 233 14.31 8.92 -9.04
CA ALA A 233 14.22 10.36 -8.84
C ALA A 233 14.33 11.13 -10.17
N VAL A 234 15.28 10.74 -11.04
CA VAL A 234 15.37 11.27 -12.41
C VAL A 234 14.08 10.97 -13.19
N GLY A 235 13.57 9.74 -13.11
CA GLY A 235 12.32 9.34 -13.77
C GLY A 235 11.05 10.02 -13.23
N ASP A 236 11.04 10.49 -11.98
CA ASP A 236 9.98 11.31 -11.40
C ASP A 236 10.02 12.73 -12.01
N VAL A 237 11.21 13.33 -12.14
CA VAL A 237 11.39 14.64 -12.82
C VAL A 237 10.94 14.57 -14.28
N LEU A 238 11.42 13.59 -15.05
CA LEU A 238 11.11 13.45 -16.48
C LEU A 238 9.65 13.07 -16.79
N ARG A 239 8.82 12.78 -15.77
CA ARG A 239 7.37 12.52 -15.92
C ARG A 239 6.51 13.70 -15.54
N ASN A 240 7.06 14.67 -14.85
CA ASN A 240 6.26 15.68 -14.21
C ASN A 240 5.84 16.72 -15.25
N GLU A 241 4.57 16.67 -15.66
CA GLU A 241 3.99 17.54 -16.68
C GLU A 241 3.89 19.01 -16.21
N ILE A 242 4.06 19.27 -14.91
CA ILE A 242 4.15 20.64 -14.40
C ILE A 242 5.25 21.44 -15.09
N TYR A 243 6.33 20.77 -15.53
CA TYR A 243 7.44 21.42 -16.22
C TYR A 243 7.06 22.00 -17.57
N THR A 244 6.02 21.48 -18.22
CA THR A 244 5.48 22.08 -19.45
C THR A 244 4.44 23.16 -19.16
N GLY A 245 4.16 23.48 -17.90
CA GLY A 245 3.07 24.36 -17.49
C GLY A 245 1.72 23.64 -17.35
N GLN A 246 1.66 22.33 -17.56
CA GLN A 246 0.42 21.58 -17.39
C GLN A 246 0.18 21.34 -15.89
N TYR A 247 -0.85 21.99 -15.38
CA TYR A 247 -1.25 21.92 -13.98
C TYR A 247 -2.50 21.04 -13.86
N GLU A 248 -2.35 19.93 -13.15
CA GLU A 248 -3.43 18.98 -12.89
C GLU A 248 -3.57 18.74 -11.39
N VAL A 249 -4.68 19.20 -10.81
CA VAL A 249 -5.00 19.03 -9.39
C VAL A 249 -6.51 18.83 -9.24
N GLY A 250 -6.89 17.78 -8.52
CA GLY A 250 -8.30 17.39 -8.40
C GLY A 250 -8.87 17.01 -9.77
N GLU A 251 -10.00 17.59 -10.15
CA GLU A 251 -10.62 17.41 -11.48
C GLU A 251 -10.24 18.51 -12.47
N ILE A 252 -9.42 19.48 -12.05
CA ILE A 252 -9.03 20.62 -12.89
C ILE A 252 -7.69 20.33 -13.57
N SER A 253 -7.72 20.38 -14.89
CA SER A 253 -6.54 20.40 -15.75
C SER A 253 -6.51 21.72 -16.53
N LYS A 254 -5.41 22.47 -16.41
CA LYS A 254 -5.21 23.73 -17.14
C LYS A 254 -3.73 23.97 -17.42
N HIS A 255 -3.46 24.74 -18.46
CA HIS A 255 -2.11 25.21 -18.76
C HIS A 255 -1.84 26.56 -18.07
N VAL A 256 -0.81 26.61 -17.22
CA VAL A 256 -0.33 27.82 -16.54
C VAL A 256 1.04 28.17 -17.10
N GLN A 257 1.10 29.23 -17.90
CA GLN A 257 2.31 29.62 -18.64
C GLN A 257 3.47 29.96 -17.69
N GLU A 258 3.15 30.55 -16.54
CA GLU A 258 4.09 30.94 -15.49
C GLU A 258 4.78 29.74 -14.83
N TYR A 259 4.24 28.53 -14.98
CA TYR A 259 4.82 27.29 -14.45
C TYR A 259 5.71 26.59 -15.47
N GLN A 260 5.76 27.04 -16.72
CA GLN A 260 6.52 26.37 -17.77
C GLN A 260 8.03 26.59 -17.60
N ILE A 261 8.78 25.51 -17.37
CA ILE A 261 10.26 25.48 -17.37
C ILE A 261 10.80 24.87 -18.67
N ILE A 262 10.09 23.87 -19.20
CA ILE A 262 10.46 23.05 -20.36
C ILE A 262 9.46 23.29 -21.48
N LYS A 263 9.96 23.42 -22.70
CA LYS A 263 9.12 23.50 -23.90
C LYS A 263 8.43 22.15 -24.15
N THR A 264 7.17 22.19 -24.58
CA THR A 264 6.35 20.99 -24.80
C THR A 264 7.03 19.99 -25.73
N GLU A 265 7.73 20.46 -26.76
CA GLU A 265 8.43 19.61 -27.74
C GLU A 265 9.56 18.78 -27.10
N ILE A 266 10.30 19.37 -26.15
CA ILE A 266 11.37 18.68 -25.42
C ILE A 266 10.77 17.59 -24.51
N PHE A 267 9.64 17.90 -23.86
CA PHE A 267 8.95 16.94 -23.00
C PHE A 267 8.38 15.75 -23.78
N GLU A 268 7.81 16.01 -24.96
CA GLU A 268 7.32 14.99 -25.88
C GLU A 268 8.47 14.11 -26.40
N GLU A 269 9.60 14.69 -26.79
CA GLU A 269 10.80 13.94 -27.21
C GLU A 269 11.29 13.02 -26.08
N VAL A 270 11.41 13.54 -24.86
CA VAL A 270 11.79 12.73 -23.68
C VAL A 270 10.78 11.60 -23.44
N THR A 271 9.49 11.88 -23.57
CA THR A 271 8.42 10.89 -23.37
C THR A 271 8.50 9.78 -24.41
N ALA A 272 8.70 10.12 -25.69
CA ALA A 272 8.91 9.15 -26.76
C ALA A 272 10.16 8.29 -26.51
N ILE A 273 11.30 8.91 -26.16
CA ILE A 273 12.53 8.19 -25.81
C ILE A 273 12.29 7.25 -24.63
N ARG A 274 11.50 7.63 -23.63
CA ARG A 274 11.19 6.77 -22.47
C ARG A 274 10.28 5.59 -22.83
N ARG A 275 9.31 5.79 -23.71
CA ARG A 275 8.34 4.77 -24.12
C ARG A 275 8.82 3.87 -25.27
N ARG A 276 10.00 4.13 -25.85
CA ARG A 276 10.61 3.36 -26.96
C ARG A 276 10.68 1.83 -26.81
N PHE A 277 10.55 1.29 -25.60
CA PHE A 277 10.58 -0.16 -25.33
C PHE A 277 9.21 -0.74 -24.97
N VAL A 278 8.17 0.08 -24.86
CA VAL A 278 6.81 -0.35 -24.54
C VAL A 278 6.03 -0.67 -25.82
N GLU A 279 6.35 0.01 -26.93
CA GLU A 279 5.71 -0.19 -28.23
C GLU A 279 6.30 -1.35 -29.05
N ASP A 280 7.33 -2.02 -28.53
CA ASP A 280 8.12 -3.04 -29.23
C ASP A 280 8.10 -4.34 -28.39
N GLU A 281 6.95 -5.03 -28.36
CA GLU A 281 6.73 -6.25 -27.54
C GLU A 281 7.71 -7.40 -27.87
N ASP A 282 8.38 -7.36 -29.03
CA ASP A 282 9.33 -8.39 -29.50
C ASP A 282 10.81 -7.95 -29.49
N ALA A 283 11.12 -6.70 -29.12
CA ALA A 283 12.51 -6.24 -29.10
C ALA A 283 13.26 -6.74 -27.86
N LYS A 284 14.05 -7.81 -28.03
CA LYS A 284 15.07 -8.24 -27.05
C LYS A 284 15.83 -7.02 -26.53
N ARG A 285 15.73 -6.75 -25.22
CA ARG A 285 16.50 -5.71 -24.53
C ARG A 285 17.97 -5.82 -24.95
N SER A 286 18.48 -4.84 -25.70
CA SER A 286 19.89 -4.81 -26.07
C SER A 286 20.75 -4.88 -24.80
N PRO A 287 21.82 -5.70 -24.77
CA PRO A 287 22.73 -5.76 -23.65
C PRO A 287 23.23 -4.38 -23.24
N MET A 288 23.43 -4.18 -21.94
CA MET A 288 24.01 -2.94 -21.41
C MET A 288 25.34 -2.65 -22.11
N ALA A 289 25.47 -1.47 -22.73
CA ALA A 289 26.69 -1.06 -23.43
C ALA A 289 27.94 -1.24 -22.54
N ASP A 290 29.06 -1.68 -23.10
CA ASP A 290 30.27 -2.00 -22.33
C ASP A 290 30.79 -0.82 -21.50
N SER A 291 30.68 0.41 -22.03
CA SER A 291 31.02 1.64 -21.31
C SER A 291 30.10 1.94 -20.11
N ARG A 292 28.86 1.43 -20.12
CA ARG A 292 27.95 1.49 -18.95
C ARG A 292 28.29 0.42 -17.93
N LYS A 293 28.61 -0.79 -18.42
CA LYS A 293 29.05 -1.91 -17.58
C LYS A 293 30.31 -1.54 -16.80
N GLU A 294 31.26 -0.91 -17.45
CA GLU A 294 32.52 -0.48 -16.84
C GLU A 294 32.31 0.62 -15.78
N ARG A 295 31.47 1.64 -16.08
CA ARG A 295 31.09 2.67 -15.09
C ARG A 295 30.35 2.08 -13.88
N ALA A 296 29.42 1.15 -14.11
CA ALA A 296 28.71 0.46 -13.03
C ALA A 296 29.67 -0.37 -12.16
N ILE A 297 30.63 -1.07 -12.77
CA ILE A 297 31.66 -1.82 -12.06
C ILE A 297 32.55 -0.89 -11.23
N THR A 298 33.00 0.23 -11.80
CA THR A 298 33.82 1.22 -11.08
C THR A 298 33.09 1.78 -9.87
N ARG A 299 31.82 2.19 -10.03
CA ARG A 299 30.98 2.68 -8.93
C ARG A 299 30.81 1.64 -7.81
N VAL A 300 30.54 0.38 -8.16
CA VAL A 300 30.42 -0.70 -7.16
C VAL A 300 31.75 -0.94 -6.44
N ARG A 301 32.89 -0.84 -7.14
CA ARG A 301 34.22 -0.97 -6.55
C ARG A 301 34.56 0.18 -5.61
N GLU A 302 34.19 1.40 -5.94
CA GLU A 302 34.36 2.58 -5.08
C GLU A 302 33.50 2.49 -3.83
N MET A 303 32.21 2.17 -3.95
CA MET A 303 31.33 1.92 -2.80
C MET A 303 31.88 0.82 -1.87
N TYR A 304 32.44 -0.25 -2.45
CA TYR A 304 33.04 -1.33 -1.67
C TYR A 304 34.34 -0.90 -0.98
N ARG A 305 35.14 -0.04 -1.61
CA ARG A 305 36.35 0.54 -1.02
C ARG A 305 35.99 1.44 0.17
N ASP A 306 35.06 2.37 -0.02
CA ASP A 306 34.60 3.31 1.01
C ASP A 306 33.99 2.58 2.21
N TYR A 307 33.19 1.53 1.97
CA TYR A 307 32.67 0.66 3.04
C TYR A 307 33.80 0.00 3.83
N ARG A 308 34.83 -0.48 3.14
CA ARG A 308 35.96 -1.18 3.77
C ARG A 308 36.88 -0.22 4.54
N GLU A 309 37.08 0.99 4.05
CA GLU A 309 37.91 2.01 4.69
C GLU A 309 37.16 2.69 5.86
N GLY A 310 35.86 2.97 5.71
CA GLY A 310 35.01 3.50 6.79
C GLY A 310 34.77 2.52 7.94
N SER A 311 34.72 1.21 7.67
CA SER A 311 34.59 0.18 8.70
C SER A 311 35.89 -0.12 9.46
N ILE A 312 37.04 0.43 9.04
CA ILE A 312 38.34 0.27 9.72
C ILE A 312 38.63 1.45 10.68
N GLY A 313 37.91 2.57 10.54
CA GLY A 313 38.10 3.77 11.38
C GLY A 313 37.47 3.73 12.78
N ASP A 314 36.51 2.84 13.03
CA ASP A 314 35.79 2.74 14.32
C ASP A 314 36.23 1.53 15.18
N SER A 315 37.40 0.95 14.91
CA SER A 315 37.90 -0.21 15.67
C SER A 315 39.40 -0.19 15.96
N LEU A 316 39.96 1.00 16.21
CA LEU A 316 41.26 1.17 16.87
C LEU A 316 41.19 2.24 17.95
#